data_AF-A0A401PQP7-F1
#
_entry.id   AF-A0A401PQP7-F1
#
_cell.length_a   1.000
_cell.length_b   1.000
_cell.length_c   1.000
_cell.angle_alpha   90.00
_cell.angle_beta   90.00
_cell.angle_gamma   90.00
#
_symmetry.space_group_name_H-M   'P 1'
#
loop_
_entity.id
_entity.type
_entity.pdbx_description
1 polymer ?
#
loop_
_entity_poly.entity_id
_entity_poly.type
_entity_poly.pdbx_seq_one_letter_code
_entity_poly.pdbx_strand_id
1 'polypeptide(L)'
;MPDRYRAADRSEGLQSGSEAAKFLVCVALLLLAVRYGESSCYRAPQQGIYKITKTCRDDVDGTWHADGESWKNSDCMRCECMPGLMECCTT
;
A
#
# COMPACT_ATOMS: atom_id res chain seq x y z
N MET A 1 55.40 14.90 -36.17
CA MET A 1 55.06 13.64 -35.46
C MET A 1 55.93 13.55 -34.21
N PRO A 2 55.53 12.83 -33.15
CA PRO A 2 54.32 12.01 -33.03
C PRO A 2 53.13 12.78 -32.42
N ASP A 3 52.66 12.37 -31.23
CA ASP A 3 51.40 12.69 -30.55
C ASP A 3 51.42 14.00 -29.74
N ARG A 4 50.32 14.73 -29.46
CA ARG A 4 48.92 14.40 -29.09
C ARG A 4 48.71 14.02 -27.61
N TYR A 5 47.67 14.61 -27.03
CA TYR A 5 46.84 14.14 -25.91
C TYR A 5 47.52 13.71 -24.59
N ARG A 6 47.22 14.47 -23.53
CA ARG A 6 46.84 13.86 -22.24
C ARG A 6 45.59 14.54 -21.71
N ALA A 7 44.74 13.76 -21.04
CA ALA A 7 43.34 14.08 -20.83
C ALA A 7 43.14 15.32 -19.96
N ALA A 8 42.14 16.14 -20.32
CA ALA A 8 41.48 17.01 -19.37
C ALA A 8 40.89 16.17 -18.24
N ASP A 9 40.95 16.70 -17.03
CA ASP A 9 40.53 16.02 -15.81
C ASP A 9 39.08 15.49 -15.91
N ARG A 10 38.88 14.23 -15.50
CA ARG A 10 37.57 13.56 -15.42
C ARG A 10 37.29 13.12 -13.98
N SER A 11 37.57 14.00 -13.02
CA SER A 11 37.43 13.75 -11.58
C SER A 11 36.25 14.54 -10.99
N GLU A 12 36.06 15.78 -11.45
CA GLU A 12 35.12 16.77 -10.87
C GLU A 12 33.63 16.39 -10.98
N GLY A 13 33.26 15.49 -11.91
CA GLY A 13 31.86 15.18 -12.23
C GLY A 13 31.15 14.21 -11.28
N LEU A 14 31.87 13.50 -10.41
CA LEU A 14 31.29 12.38 -9.64
C LEU A 14 30.94 12.73 -8.18
N GLN A 15 31.42 13.86 -7.66
CA GLN A 15 31.26 14.22 -6.24
C GLN A 15 30.02 15.10 -5.97
N SER A 16 29.70 16.03 -6.86
CA SER A 16 28.48 16.86 -6.76
C SER A 16 27.18 16.05 -6.87
N GLY A 17 27.24 14.89 -7.56
CA GLY A 17 26.11 13.95 -7.62
C GLY A 17 25.89 13.12 -6.36
N SER A 18 26.85 13.07 -5.42
CA SER A 18 26.81 12.11 -4.29
C SER A 18 25.70 12.43 -3.29
N GLU A 19 25.60 13.67 -2.81
CA GLU A 19 24.57 14.06 -1.85
C GLU A 19 23.18 14.03 -2.49
N ALA A 20 23.04 14.56 -3.71
CA ALA A 20 21.78 14.51 -4.46
C ALA A 20 21.32 13.06 -4.70
N ALA A 21 22.22 12.14 -5.06
CA ALA A 21 21.89 10.72 -5.22
C ALA A 21 21.49 10.08 -3.88
N LYS A 22 22.17 10.39 -2.76
CA LYS A 22 21.77 9.92 -1.42
C LYS A 22 20.37 10.41 -1.06
N PHE A 23 20.08 11.70 -1.23
CA PHE A 23 18.75 12.25 -0.98
C PHE A 23 17.68 11.60 -1.86
N LEU A 24 17.93 11.40 -3.16
CA LEU A 24 17.00 10.72 -4.06
C LEU A 24 16.78 9.25 -3.68
N VAL A 25 17.83 8.53 -3.25
CA VAL A 25 17.71 7.16 -2.72
C VAL A 25 16.91 7.14 -1.42
N CYS A 26 17.17 8.05 -0.48
CA CYS A 26 16.39 8.16 0.76
C CYS A 26 14.91 8.46 0.48
N VAL A 27 14.61 9.40 -0.42
CA VAL A 27 13.23 9.71 -0.83
C VAL A 27 12.57 8.51 -1.51
N ALA A 28 13.27 7.82 -2.42
CA ALA A 28 12.75 6.61 -3.05
C ALA A 28 12.46 5.49 -2.03
N LEU A 29 13.35 5.27 -1.06
CA LEU A 29 13.16 4.30 0.02
C LEU A 29 11.99 4.68 0.94
N LEU A 30 11.82 5.96 1.29
CA LEU A 30 10.69 6.45 2.08
C LEU A 30 9.36 6.29 1.30
N LEU A 31 9.34 6.58 0.00
CA LEU A 31 8.17 6.36 -0.84
C LEU A 31 7.82 4.86 -0.97
N LEU A 32 8.82 3.98 -1.05
CA LEU A 32 8.62 2.53 -1.02
C LEU A 32 8.13 2.03 0.35
N ALA A 33 8.63 2.61 1.45
CA ALA A 33 8.16 2.29 2.80
C ALA A 33 6.71 2.76 3.03
N VAL A 34 6.31 3.94 2.52
CA VAL A 34 4.91 4.41 2.54
C VAL A 34 4.00 3.54 1.65
N ARG A 35 4.55 2.85 0.64
CA ARG A 35 3.85 1.81 -0.14
C ARG A 35 3.83 0.44 0.55
N TYR A 36 4.66 0.21 1.55
CA TYR A 36 4.58 -0.97 2.40
C TYR A 36 3.45 -0.78 3.41
N GLY A 37 2.23 -0.89 2.92
CA GLY A 37 1.04 -0.78 3.75
C GLY A 37 1.05 -1.86 4.82
N GLU A 38 0.99 -1.42 6.08
CA GLU A 38 0.58 -2.29 7.19
C GLU A 38 -0.79 -2.88 6.81
N SER A 39 -0.85 -4.18 6.52
CA SER A 39 -2.09 -4.91 6.30
C SER A 39 -2.74 -5.18 7.67
N SER A 40 -3.21 -4.11 8.31
CA SER A 40 -3.94 -4.17 9.56
C SER A 40 -5.34 -4.67 9.25
N CYS A 41 -5.69 -5.82 9.81
CA CYS A 41 -6.98 -6.46 9.63
C CYS A 41 -7.71 -6.52 10.97
N TYR A 42 -9.01 -6.19 10.97
CA TYR A 42 -9.90 -6.46 12.09
C TYR A 42 -10.96 -7.48 11.69
N ARG A 43 -11.51 -8.16 12.70
CA ARG A 43 -12.61 -9.12 12.55
C ARG A 43 -13.77 -8.69 13.44
N ALA A 44 -14.98 -8.80 12.92
CA ALA A 44 -16.22 -8.58 13.65
C ALA A 44 -17.12 -9.82 13.53
N PRO A 45 -17.88 -10.19 14.58
CA PRO A 45 -18.92 -11.22 14.45
C PRO A 45 -20.07 -10.70 13.56
N GLN A 46 -20.77 -11.62 12.88
CA GLN A 46 -21.98 -11.28 12.14
C GLN A 46 -23.06 -10.67 13.07
N GLN A 47 -23.63 -9.53 12.69
CA GLN A 47 -24.58 -8.79 13.55
C GLN A 47 -26.04 -9.28 13.46
N GLY A 48 -26.36 -10.28 12.64
CA GLY A 48 -27.69 -10.89 12.56
C GLY A 48 -28.03 -11.46 11.19
N ILE A 49 -29.32 -11.55 10.86
CA ILE A 49 -29.80 -11.92 9.52
C ILE A 49 -30.70 -10.80 8.98
N TYR A 50 -30.28 -10.19 7.87
CA TYR A 50 -31.03 -9.23 7.08
C TYR A 50 -31.42 -9.85 5.73
N LYS A 51 -32.69 -9.71 5.33
CA LYS A 51 -33.23 -10.22 4.05
C LYS A 51 -32.85 -11.68 3.74
N ILE A 52 -32.91 -12.56 4.75
CA ILE A 52 -32.66 -14.02 4.70
C ILE A 52 -31.19 -14.41 4.40
N THR A 53 -30.46 -13.67 3.56
CA THR A 53 -29.13 -14.07 3.08
C THR A 53 -27.98 -13.15 3.48
N LYS A 54 -28.25 -11.96 4.04
CA LYS A 54 -27.22 -11.00 4.43
C LYS A 54 -26.98 -11.06 5.93
N THR A 55 -25.72 -11.15 6.33
CA THR A 55 -25.28 -11.61 7.65
C THR A 55 -24.24 -10.67 8.27
N CYS A 56 -23.33 -10.16 7.44
CA CYS A 56 -22.40 -9.11 7.81
C CYS A 56 -23.00 -7.73 7.51
N ARG A 57 -22.83 -6.80 8.44
CA ARG A 57 -23.05 -5.36 8.22
C ARG A 57 -21.71 -4.66 8.31
N ASP A 58 -21.39 -3.86 7.30
CA ASP A 58 -20.28 -2.91 7.39
C ASP A 58 -20.70 -1.76 8.31
N ASP A 59 -19.93 -1.51 9.37
CA ASP A 59 -20.21 -0.42 10.32
C ASP A 59 -19.70 0.94 9.81
N VAL A 60 -18.87 0.97 8.75
CA VAL A 60 -18.42 2.20 8.07
C VAL A 60 -19.52 2.72 7.13
N ASP A 61 -19.94 1.89 6.17
CA ASP A 61 -20.92 2.27 5.13
C ASP A 61 -22.38 1.94 5.50
N GLY A 62 -22.59 1.17 6.57
CA GLY A 62 -23.92 0.70 6.97
C GLY A 62 -24.53 -0.37 6.06
N THR A 63 -23.78 -0.84 5.05
CA THR A 63 -24.22 -1.79 4.03
C THR A 63 -24.28 -3.21 4.57
N TRP A 64 -25.19 -4.01 4.03
CA TRP A 64 -25.36 -5.42 4.41
C TRP A 64 -24.86 -6.34 3.31
N HIS A 65 -24.09 -7.35 3.69
CA HIS A 65 -23.38 -8.27 2.82
C HIS A 65 -23.73 -9.73 3.13
N ALA A 66 -23.74 -10.56 2.09
CA ALA A 66 -24.01 -12.00 2.21
C ALA A 66 -22.73 -12.81 2.40
N ASP A 67 -22.85 -14.00 2.99
CA ASP A 67 -21.73 -14.94 3.10
C ASP A 67 -21.11 -15.20 1.70
N GLY A 68 -19.80 -15.01 1.59
CA GLY A 68 -19.03 -15.10 0.34
C GLY A 68 -18.94 -13.79 -0.48
N GLU A 69 -19.59 -12.70 -0.07
CA GLU A 69 -19.36 -11.38 -0.68
C GLU A 69 -18.04 -10.76 -0.18
N SER A 70 -17.26 -10.20 -1.11
CA SER A 70 -16.13 -9.29 -0.82
C SER A 70 -16.42 -7.90 -1.39
N TRP A 71 -16.06 -6.85 -0.67
CA TRP A 71 -16.27 -5.46 -1.10
C TRP A 71 -15.10 -4.55 -0.69
N LYS A 72 -15.18 -3.29 -1.12
CA LYS A 72 -14.33 -2.20 -0.65
C LYS A 72 -15.23 -1.09 -0.13
N ASN A 73 -14.98 -0.63 1.09
CA ASN A 73 -15.80 0.39 1.75
C ASN A 73 -15.22 1.80 1.58
N SER A 74 -15.92 2.83 2.08
CA SER A 74 -15.50 4.23 1.92
C SER A 74 -14.18 4.58 2.60
N ASP A 75 -13.86 3.94 3.73
CA ASP A 75 -12.52 3.97 4.40
C ASP A 75 -11.43 3.21 3.64
N CYS A 76 -11.74 2.78 2.42
CA CYS A 76 -10.86 2.11 1.47
C CYS A 76 -10.36 0.72 1.88
N MET A 77 -10.93 0.11 2.92
CA MET A 77 -10.57 -1.25 3.34
C MET A 77 -11.21 -2.29 2.41
N ARG A 78 -10.50 -3.41 2.19
CA ARG A 78 -11.07 -4.60 1.55
C ARG A 78 -11.68 -5.48 2.63
N CYS A 79 -12.95 -5.81 2.47
CA CYS A 79 -13.71 -6.62 3.41
C CYS A 79 -14.22 -7.91 2.74
N GLU A 80 -14.40 -8.96 3.53
CA GLU A 80 -15.00 -10.23 3.15
C GLU A 80 -15.96 -10.71 4.27
N CYS A 81 -17.14 -11.17 3.87
CA CYS A 81 -18.10 -11.79 4.77
C CYS A 81 -17.97 -13.31 4.71
N MET A 82 -17.41 -13.91 5.75
CA MET A 82 -17.29 -15.36 5.92
C MET A 82 -18.41 -15.88 6.85
N PRO A 83 -18.74 -17.18 6.80
CA PRO A 83 -19.70 -17.77 7.74
C PRO A 83 -19.32 -17.51 9.21
N GLY A 84 -20.16 -16.75 9.91
CA GLY A 84 -19.98 -16.37 11.32
C GLY A 84 -19.08 -15.15 11.59
N LEU A 85 -18.32 -14.63 10.62
CA LEU A 85 -17.43 -13.48 10.83
C LEU A 85 -17.21 -12.61 9.58
N MET A 86 -17.05 -11.31 9.79
CA MET A 86 -16.54 -10.36 8.80
C MET A 86 -15.05 -10.09 9.06
N GLU A 87 -14.23 -10.06 8.03
CA GLU A 87 -12.85 -9.58 8.09
C GLU A 87 -12.68 -8.38 7.16
N CYS A 88 -11.99 -7.33 7.63
CA CYS A 88 -11.68 -6.14 6.85
C CYS A 88 -10.21 -5.76 7.06
N CYS A 89 -9.50 -5.50 5.96
CA CYS A 89 -8.07 -5.15 5.95
C CYS A 89 -7.80 -3.84 5.21
N THR A 90 -6.85 -3.05 5.70
CA THR A 90 -6.24 -1.96 4.93
C THR A 90 -5.50 -2.51 3.69
N THR A 91 -5.62 -1.81 2.55
CA THR A 91 -5.03 -2.18 1.24
C THR A 91 -3.98 -1.19 0.77
#